data_AF-A0AAD8DSB1-F1
#
_entry.id   AF-A0AAD8DSB1-F1
#
_cell.length_a   1.000
_cell.length_b   1.000
_cell.length_c   1.000
_cell.angle_alpha   90.00
_cell.angle_beta   90.00
_cell.angle_gamma   90.00
#
_symmetry.space_group_name_H-M   'P 1'
#
loop_
_entity.id
_entity.type
_entity.pdbx_description
1 polymer ?
#
loop_
_entity_poly.entity_id
_entity_poly.type
_entity_poly.pdbx_seq_one_letter_code
_entity_poly.pdbx_strand_id
1 'polypeptide(L)'
;MKNLCNLKCPKIPVVRKCCFCIPTYVGITVFGYADLTLALVAFPMLMYEMVDELTSDKPHGDMNYSDPAVHLPVIVAAALADIVLTVVLLIGAHRKNKLMLKIYFYFATVSQLMTLLADLPFFDYTEYKKNAIYIFFVALNIYLLFLVHNVVYVREESREIQYIAYEQHRTSV
;
A
#
# COMPACT_ATOMS: atom_id res chain seq x y z
N MET A 1 -18.13 -40.74 -8.07
CA MET A 1 -16.84 -40.17 -8.52
C MET A 1 -17.01 -39.55 -9.92
N LYS A 2 -17.60 -38.34 -10.04
CA LYS A 2 -17.71 -37.62 -11.35
C LYS A 2 -18.07 -36.12 -11.30
N ASN A 3 -18.07 -35.45 -10.13
CA ASN A 3 -18.50 -34.05 -10.01
C ASN A 3 -17.50 -33.17 -9.22
N LEU A 4 -16.21 -33.19 -9.56
CA LEU A 4 -15.17 -32.37 -8.91
C LEU A 4 -14.52 -31.31 -9.82
N CYS A 5 -15.10 -31.04 -11.00
CA CYS A 5 -14.62 -30.02 -11.94
C CYS A 5 -15.58 -28.82 -12.04
N ASN A 6 -15.96 -28.24 -10.90
CA ASN A 6 -16.59 -26.92 -10.85
C ASN A 6 -15.93 -26.02 -9.78
N LEU A 7 -14.62 -26.22 -9.53
CA LEU A 7 -13.86 -25.15 -8.89
C LEU A 7 -13.73 -24.03 -9.92
N LYS A 8 -14.55 -23.00 -9.73
CA LYS A 8 -14.48 -21.71 -10.41
C LYS A 8 -13.01 -21.29 -10.42
N CYS A 9 -12.37 -21.30 -11.61
CA CYS A 9 -11.00 -20.82 -11.71
C CYS A 9 -10.96 -19.38 -11.17
N PRO A 10 -10.06 -19.07 -10.23
CA PRO A 10 -9.93 -17.70 -9.76
C PRO A 10 -9.58 -16.84 -10.97
N LYS A 11 -10.37 -15.78 -11.21
CA LYS A 11 -10.21 -14.85 -12.34
C LYS A 11 -8.90 -14.03 -12.26
N ILE A 12 -8.15 -14.19 -11.17
CA ILE A 12 -6.95 -13.44 -10.81
C ILE A 12 -5.90 -14.47 -10.34
N PRO A 13 -4.63 -14.37 -10.75
CA PRO A 13 -3.60 -15.32 -10.35
C PRO A 13 -3.43 -15.33 -8.82
N VAL A 14 -3.58 -16.52 -8.23
CA VAL A 14 -3.49 -16.75 -6.78
C VAL A 14 -2.03 -16.86 -6.36
N VAL A 15 -1.48 -15.81 -5.76
CA VAL A 15 -0.09 -15.77 -5.31
C VAL A 15 0.00 -16.30 -3.88
N ARG A 16 0.20 -17.62 -3.72
CA ARG A 16 0.36 -18.28 -2.40
C ARG A 16 1.73 -18.02 -1.76
N LYS A 17 2.68 -17.50 -2.53
CA LYS A 17 4.08 -17.34 -2.16
C LYS A 17 4.54 -15.98 -2.68
N CYS A 18 5.09 -15.14 -1.82
CA CYS A 18 5.84 -13.97 -2.28
C CYS A 18 7.13 -14.44 -2.99
N CYS A 19 7.89 -13.54 -3.62
CA CYS A 19 9.22 -13.87 -4.17
C CYS A 19 9.99 -14.78 -3.20
N PHE A 20 10.54 -15.90 -3.68
CA PHE A 20 11.28 -16.90 -2.87
C PHE A 20 10.48 -17.80 -1.90
N CYS A 21 9.23 -18.19 -2.20
CA CYS A 21 8.47 -19.16 -1.37
C CYS A 21 8.14 -18.70 0.06
N ILE A 22 8.33 -17.42 0.37
CA ILE A 22 8.09 -16.86 1.70
C ILE A 22 6.56 -16.76 1.94
N PRO A 23 6.04 -17.18 3.11
CA PRO A 23 4.63 -17.03 3.43
C PRO A 23 4.24 -15.57 3.36
N THR A 24 3.09 -15.27 2.75
CA THR A 24 2.67 -13.91 2.38
C THR A 24 2.66 -12.92 3.55
N TYR A 25 2.40 -13.38 4.79
CA TYR A 25 2.49 -12.56 6.00
C TYR A 25 3.91 -12.09 6.31
N VAL A 26 4.90 -12.97 6.12
CA VAL A 26 6.32 -12.60 6.30
C VAL A 26 6.73 -11.64 5.19
N GLY A 27 6.25 -11.84 3.96
CA GLY A 27 6.43 -10.88 2.88
C GLY A 27 5.89 -9.49 3.25
N ILE A 28 4.63 -9.40 3.68
CA ILE A 28 4.01 -8.14 4.13
C ILE A 28 4.80 -7.50 5.27
N THR A 29 5.26 -8.28 6.25
CA THR A 29 6.06 -7.74 7.36
C THR A 29 7.40 -7.20 6.87
N VAL A 30 8.13 -7.93 6.02
CA VAL A 30 9.43 -7.51 5.48
C VAL A 30 9.30 -6.25 4.62
N PHE A 31 8.37 -6.26 3.66
CA PHE A 31 8.15 -5.10 2.79
C PHE A 31 7.57 -3.91 3.57
N GLY A 32 6.72 -4.14 4.57
CA GLY A 32 6.20 -3.07 5.43
C GLY A 32 7.28 -2.43 6.30
N TYR A 33 8.26 -3.19 6.80
CA TYR A 33 9.42 -2.60 7.50
C TYR A 33 10.33 -1.83 6.54
N ALA A 34 10.53 -2.32 5.32
CA ALA A 34 11.30 -1.61 4.30
C ALA A 34 10.63 -0.28 3.93
N ASP A 35 9.32 -0.29 3.70
CA ASP A 35 8.50 0.89 3.44
C ASP A 35 8.57 1.90 4.59
N LEU A 36 8.37 1.44 5.83
CA LEU A 36 8.46 2.30 7.01
C LEU A 36 9.84 2.95 7.15
N THR A 37 10.91 2.19 6.88
CA THR A 37 12.28 2.72 6.94
C THR A 37 12.52 3.78 5.87
N LEU A 38 12.04 3.54 4.65
CA LEU A 38 12.11 4.51 3.55
C LEU A 38 11.31 5.77 3.88
N ALA A 39 10.09 5.63 4.41
CA ALA A 39 9.24 6.73 4.81
C ALA A 39 9.91 7.58 5.92
N LEU A 40 10.55 6.96 6.90
CA LEU A 40 11.28 7.66 7.97
C LEU A 40 12.51 8.42 7.46
N VAL A 41 13.14 7.97 6.38
CA VAL A 41 14.26 8.69 5.74
C VAL A 41 13.77 9.80 4.83
N ALA A 42 12.67 9.58 4.12
CA ALA A 42 12.08 10.56 3.20
C ALA A 42 11.37 11.71 3.94
N PHE A 43 10.72 11.42 5.07
CA PHE A 43 9.93 12.41 5.81
C PHE A 43 10.73 13.64 6.26
N PRO A 44 11.96 13.53 6.82
CA PRO A 44 12.79 14.68 7.12
C PRO A 44 13.18 15.51 5.88
N MET A 45 13.35 14.87 4.71
CA MET A 45 13.65 15.58 3.47
C MET A 45 12.44 16.41 3.02
N LEU A 46 11.24 15.83 3.09
CA LEU A 46 9.98 16.55 2.80
C LEU A 46 9.76 17.72 3.77
N MET A 47 10.04 17.51 5.05
CA MET A 47 9.96 18.58 6.06
C MET A 47 10.97 19.70 5.79
N TYR A 48 12.17 19.36 5.33
CA TYR A 48 13.17 20.37 4.94
C TYR A 48 12.70 21.19 3.74
N GLU A 49 12.19 20.54 2.69
CA GLU A 49 11.64 21.24 1.52
C GLU A 49 10.48 22.16 1.91
N MET A 50 9.57 21.69 2.77
CA MET A 50 8.48 22.51 3.33
C MET A 50 9.00 23.74 4.07
N VAL A 51 10.00 23.59 4.93
CA VAL A 51 10.55 24.71 5.69
C VAL A 51 11.29 25.68 4.76
N ASP A 52 12.08 25.19 3.81
CA ASP A 52 12.80 26.03 2.84
C ASP A 52 11.83 26.84 1.99
N GLU A 53 10.73 26.25 1.53
CA GLU A 53 9.72 26.92 0.73
C GLU A 53 8.91 27.95 1.53
N LEU A 54 8.63 27.68 2.80
CA LEU A 54 7.95 28.63 3.70
C LEU A 54 8.86 29.78 4.18
N THR A 55 10.18 29.61 4.14
CA THR A 55 11.16 30.60 4.65
C THR A 55 11.96 31.32 3.56
N SER A 56 12.01 30.80 2.34
CA SER A 56 12.62 31.50 1.20
C SER A 56 11.73 32.66 0.75
N ASP A 57 12.22 33.88 0.96
CA ASP A 57 11.68 35.13 0.40
C ASP A 57 11.99 35.25 -1.11
N LYS A 58 11.81 34.16 -1.87
CA LYS A 58 12.07 34.14 -3.31
C LYS A 58 10.86 34.77 -4.03
N PRO A 59 11.09 35.80 -4.87
CA PRO A 59 10.01 36.42 -5.62
C PRO A 59 9.38 35.35 -6.51
N HIS A 60 8.08 35.14 -6.32
CA HIS A 60 7.26 34.21 -7.07
C HIS A 60 7.19 34.65 -8.54
N GLY A 61 8.24 34.37 -9.31
CA GLY A 61 8.25 34.51 -10.76
C GLY A 61 7.37 33.42 -11.35
N ASP A 62 6.20 33.82 -11.85
CA ASP A 62 5.28 33.03 -12.68
C ASP A 62 4.75 31.72 -12.04
N MET A 63 4.08 31.86 -10.89
CA MET A 63 3.27 30.81 -10.29
C MET A 63 1.92 30.70 -11.01
N ASN A 64 1.81 29.72 -11.92
CA ASN A 64 0.51 29.29 -12.46
C ASN A 64 -0.29 28.53 -11.38
N TYR A 65 -1.37 29.17 -10.91
CA TYR A 65 -2.64 28.62 -10.39
C TYR A 65 -2.65 27.42 -9.41
N SER A 66 -1.65 27.19 -8.58
CA SER A 66 -1.85 26.34 -7.40
C SER A 66 -0.95 26.79 -6.27
N ASP A 67 -1.55 27.34 -5.22
CA ASP A 67 -0.85 27.97 -4.10
C ASP A 67 0.10 26.95 -3.42
N PRO A 68 1.44 27.08 -3.59
CA PRO A 68 2.39 26.11 -3.04
C PRO A 68 2.30 26.05 -1.51
N ALA A 69 1.86 27.15 -0.89
CA ALA A 69 1.67 27.28 0.55
C ALA A 69 0.63 26.31 1.12
N VAL A 70 -0.33 25.83 0.30
CA VAL A 70 -1.38 24.90 0.76
C VAL A 70 -1.06 23.45 0.39
N HIS A 71 -0.32 23.22 -0.69
CA HIS A 71 -0.02 21.88 -1.19
C HIS A 71 1.00 21.13 -0.34
N LEU A 72 2.12 21.76 0.01
CA LEU A 72 3.17 21.10 0.81
C LEU A 72 2.69 20.61 2.18
N PRO A 73 1.93 21.39 2.98
CA PRO A 73 1.38 20.90 4.24
C PRO A 73 0.46 19.68 4.08
N VAL A 74 -0.29 19.62 2.97
CA VAL A 74 -1.18 18.47 2.67
C VAL A 74 -0.37 17.23 2.36
N ILE A 75 0.72 17.34 1.59
CA ILE A 75 1.65 16.21 1.33
C ILE A 75 2.28 15.72 2.63
N VAL A 76 2.74 16.64 3.50
CA VAL A 76 3.34 16.28 4.79
C VAL A 76 2.33 15.55 5.68
N ALA A 77 1.07 16.02 5.72
CA ALA A 77 0.00 15.35 6.45
C ALA A 77 -0.31 13.96 5.88
N ALA A 78 -0.32 13.80 4.56
CA ALA A 78 -0.49 12.52 3.89
C ALA A 78 0.67 11.56 4.20
N ALA A 79 1.92 12.03 4.19
CA ALA A 79 3.09 11.23 4.56
C ALA A 79 3.02 10.75 6.02
N LEU A 80 2.55 11.59 6.94
CA LEU A 80 2.29 11.17 8.33
C LEU A 80 1.20 10.11 8.41
N ALA A 81 0.11 10.27 7.64
CA ALA A 81 -0.96 9.30 7.58
C ALA A 81 -0.46 7.94 7.05
N ASP A 82 0.38 7.95 6.02
CA ASP A 82 0.99 6.74 5.46
C ASP A 82 1.90 6.04 6.49
N ILE A 83 2.72 6.78 7.24
CA ILE A 83 3.53 6.21 8.34
C ILE A 83 2.62 5.51 9.38
N VAL A 84 1.53 6.17 9.79
CA VAL A 84 0.57 5.60 10.75
C VAL A 84 -0.09 4.35 10.18
N LEU A 85 -0.51 4.38 8.90
CA LEU A 85 -1.12 3.24 8.23
C LEU A 85 -0.14 2.06 8.11
N THR A 86 1.13 2.30 7.78
CA THR A 86 2.16 1.25 7.70
C THR A 86 2.44 0.64 9.09
N VAL A 87 2.36 1.42 10.17
CA VAL A 87 2.42 0.87 11.54
C VAL A 87 1.21 -0.01 11.85
N VAL A 88 -0.01 0.40 11.46
CA VAL A 88 -1.23 -0.42 11.62
C VAL A 88 -1.12 -1.71 10.82
N LEU A 89 -0.58 -1.66 9.59
CA LEU A 89 -0.29 -2.84 8.77
C LEU A 89 0.65 -3.80 9.50
N LEU A 90 1.75 -3.29 10.05
CA LEU A 90 2.73 -4.11 10.77
C LEU A 90 2.10 -4.80 11.98
N ILE A 91 1.31 -4.08 12.78
CA ILE A 91 0.58 -4.65 13.92
C ILE A 91 -0.38 -5.74 13.45
N GLY A 92 -1.14 -5.47 12.38
CA GLY A 92 -2.07 -6.42 11.78
C GLY A 92 -1.37 -7.68 11.26
N ALA A 93 -0.23 -7.52 10.60
CA ALA A 93 0.59 -8.59 10.05
C ALA A 93 1.17 -9.48 11.16
N HIS A 94 1.73 -8.88 12.21
CA HIS A 94 2.28 -9.58 13.37
C HIS A 94 1.21 -10.36 14.14
N ARG A 95 0.06 -9.74 14.42
CA ARG A 95 -1.05 -10.41 15.10
C ARG A 95 -1.82 -11.38 14.19
N LYS A 96 -1.48 -11.44 12.91
CA LYS A 96 -2.22 -12.20 11.87
C LYS A 96 -3.72 -11.89 11.92
N ASN A 97 -4.07 -10.67 12.34
CA ASN A 97 -5.44 -10.26 12.57
C ASN A 97 -6.03 -9.72 11.27
N LYS A 98 -6.93 -10.51 10.68
CA LYS A 98 -7.52 -10.24 9.37
C LYS A 98 -8.34 -8.95 9.34
N LEU A 99 -9.05 -8.64 10.43
CA LEU A 99 -9.90 -7.46 10.51
C LEU A 99 -9.05 -6.18 10.40
N MET A 100 -7.88 -6.18 11.06
CA MET A 100 -6.90 -5.09 10.94
C MET A 100 -6.34 -4.95 9.52
N LEU A 101 -6.02 -6.07 8.85
CA LEU A 101 -5.55 -6.04 7.46
C LEU A 101 -6.63 -5.51 6.49
N LYS A 102 -7.91 -5.85 6.72
CA LYS A 102 -9.02 -5.39 5.88
C LYS A 102 -9.29 -3.90 6.06
N ILE A 103 -9.25 -3.41 7.30
CA ILE A 103 -9.36 -1.99 7.61
C ILE A 103 -8.19 -1.24 6.96
N TYR A 104 -6.96 -1.69 7.19
CA TYR A 104 -5.79 -1.11 6.54
C TYR A 104 -5.94 -1.06 5.02
N PHE A 105 -6.35 -2.16 4.37
CA PHE A 105 -6.51 -2.20 2.92
C PHE A 105 -7.44 -1.10 2.39
N TYR A 106 -8.57 -0.90 3.05
CA TYR A 106 -9.53 0.12 2.63
C TYR A 106 -8.97 1.53 2.81
N PHE A 107 -8.44 1.84 4.00
CA PHE A 107 -7.87 3.15 4.30
C PHE A 107 -6.64 3.48 3.44
N ALA A 108 -5.72 2.53 3.28
CA ALA A 108 -4.51 2.70 2.48
C ALA A 108 -4.84 2.85 0.99
N THR A 109 -5.85 2.14 0.45
CA THR A 109 -6.28 2.34 -0.95
C THR A 109 -6.83 3.75 -1.16
N VAL A 110 -7.66 4.24 -0.23
CA VAL A 110 -8.21 5.60 -0.32
C VAL A 110 -7.11 6.64 -0.15
N SER A 111 -6.20 6.49 0.83
CA SER A 111 -5.06 7.39 1.06
C SER A 111 -4.20 7.49 -0.20
N GLN A 112 -3.79 6.34 -0.76
CA GLN A 112 -2.95 6.28 -1.95
C GLN A 112 -3.61 6.94 -3.18
N LEU A 113 -4.92 6.76 -3.36
CA LEU A 113 -5.64 7.38 -4.46
C LEU A 113 -5.72 8.91 -4.29
N MET A 114 -5.97 9.38 -3.07
CA MET A 114 -6.01 10.81 -2.77
C MET A 114 -4.64 11.47 -2.98
N THR A 115 -3.56 10.84 -2.51
CA THR A 115 -2.18 11.32 -2.71
C THR A 115 -1.85 11.41 -4.20
N LEU A 116 -2.14 10.36 -4.99
CA LEU A 116 -1.93 10.39 -6.44
C LEU A 116 -2.71 11.52 -7.14
N LEU A 117 -3.97 11.75 -6.74
CA LEU A 117 -4.79 12.83 -7.30
C LEU A 117 -4.25 14.21 -6.92
N ALA A 118 -3.72 14.37 -5.70
CA ALA A 118 -3.11 15.61 -5.22
C ALA A 118 -1.76 15.90 -5.91
N ASP A 119 -1.01 14.87 -6.28
CA ASP A 119 0.33 15.01 -6.89
C ASP A 119 0.30 15.20 -8.40
N LEU A 120 -0.71 14.68 -9.11
CA LEU A 120 -0.88 14.82 -10.57
C LEU A 120 -0.68 16.25 -11.12
N PRO A 121 -1.29 17.31 -10.54
CA PRO A 121 -1.15 18.66 -11.07
C PRO A 121 0.24 19.29 -10.83
N PHE A 122 1.02 18.79 -9.87
CA PHE A 122 2.33 19.33 -9.49
C PHE A 122 3.50 18.48 -10.02
N PHE A 123 3.20 17.51 -10.86
CA PHE A 123 4.19 16.58 -11.36
C PHE A 123 5.10 17.24 -12.40
N ASP A 124 6.27 17.71 -11.95
CA ASP A 124 7.29 18.29 -12.82
C ASP A 124 8.14 17.19 -13.48
N TYR A 125 8.14 17.16 -14.82
CA TYR A 125 8.88 16.19 -15.62
C TYR A 125 10.38 16.52 -15.73
N THR A 126 10.81 17.71 -15.33
CA THR A 126 12.20 18.16 -15.46
C THR A 126 13.11 17.52 -14.41
N GLU A 127 12.58 17.18 -13.24
CA GLU A 127 13.29 16.60 -12.10
C GLU A 127 13.26 15.05 -12.09
N TYR A 128 13.82 14.43 -13.13
CA TYR A 128 13.76 12.98 -13.35
C TYR A 128 14.26 12.12 -12.16
N LYS A 129 15.21 12.62 -11.35
CA LYS A 129 15.73 11.89 -10.19
C LYS A 129 14.71 11.82 -9.06
N LYS A 130 14.09 12.95 -8.71
CA LYS A 130 13.04 13.01 -7.67
C LYS A 130 11.84 12.18 -8.09
N ASN A 131 11.46 12.31 -9.36
CA ASN A 131 10.36 11.57 -9.93
C ASN A 131 10.59 10.04 -9.94
N ALA A 132 11.80 9.58 -10.27
CA ALA A 132 12.12 8.14 -10.22
C ALA A 132 11.97 7.55 -8.80
N ILE A 133 12.40 8.30 -7.78
CA ILE A 133 12.26 7.89 -6.36
C ILE A 133 10.78 7.86 -5.97
N TYR A 134 10.02 8.88 -6.35
CA TYR A 134 8.58 8.95 -6.11
C TYR A 134 7.83 7.77 -6.75
N ILE A 135 8.06 7.49 -8.04
CA ILE A 135 7.45 6.36 -8.75
C ILE A 135 7.82 5.03 -8.08
N PHE A 136 9.08 4.87 -7.65
CA PHE A 136 9.50 3.69 -6.91
C PHE A 136 8.72 3.52 -5.59
N PHE A 137 8.52 4.60 -4.85
CA PHE A 137 7.76 4.60 -3.60
C PHE A 137 6.28 4.26 -3.83
N VAL A 138 5.66 4.86 -4.84
CA VAL A 138 4.28 4.55 -5.25
C VAL A 138 4.16 3.09 -5.68
N ALA A 139 5.11 2.58 -6.46
CA ALA A 139 5.12 1.18 -6.89
C ALA A 139 5.23 0.21 -5.71
N LEU A 140 6.04 0.55 -4.70
CA LEU A 140 6.19 -0.23 -3.47
C LEU A 140 4.87 -0.25 -2.67
N ASN A 141 4.19 0.89 -2.53
CA ASN A 141 2.89 0.98 -1.87
C ASN A 141 1.79 0.20 -2.61
N ILE A 142 1.74 0.29 -3.94
CA ILE A 142 0.82 -0.52 -4.76
C ILE A 142 1.12 -2.02 -4.58
N TYR A 143 2.39 -2.40 -4.52
CA TYR A 143 2.80 -3.78 -4.29
C TYR A 143 2.39 -4.29 -2.89
N LEU A 144 2.52 -3.47 -1.85
CA LEU A 144 2.02 -3.77 -0.50
C LEU A 144 0.50 -3.95 -0.49
N LEU A 145 -0.25 -3.05 -1.12
CA LEU A 145 -1.70 -3.17 -1.27
C LEU A 145 -2.08 -4.47 -1.99
N PHE A 146 -1.37 -4.84 -3.05
CA PHE A 146 -1.57 -6.10 -3.76
C PHE A 146 -1.31 -7.31 -2.85
N LEU A 147 -0.23 -7.29 -2.05
CA LEU A 147 0.07 -8.36 -1.09
C LEU A 147 -1.03 -8.50 -0.04
N VAL A 148 -1.49 -7.38 0.52
CA VAL A 148 -2.59 -7.38 1.49
C VAL A 148 -3.88 -7.89 0.85
N HIS A 149 -4.20 -7.48 -0.37
CA HIS A 149 -5.36 -7.97 -1.11
C HIS A 149 -5.31 -9.49 -1.28
N ASN A 150 -4.17 -10.04 -1.70
CA ASN A 150 -3.98 -11.49 -1.81
C ASN A 150 -4.16 -12.19 -0.45
N VAL A 151 -3.70 -11.58 0.64
CA VAL A 151 -3.86 -12.18 1.97
C VAL A 151 -5.29 -12.13 2.47
N VAL A 152 -6.02 -11.04 2.22
CA VAL A 152 -7.40 -10.87 2.68
C VAL A 152 -8.35 -11.71 1.82
N TYR A 153 -8.38 -11.48 0.50
CA TYR A 153 -9.41 -12.04 -0.36
C TYR A 153 -9.07 -13.45 -0.87
N VAL A 154 -7.83 -13.68 -1.32
CA VAL A 154 -7.45 -14.97 -1.93
C VAL A 154 -7.28 -16.06 -0.86
N ARG A 155 -6.86 -15.70 0.36
CA ARG A 155 -6.75 -16.66 1.47
C ARG A 155 -8.11 -17.01 2.09
N GLU A 156 -9.06 -16.08 2.11
CA GLU A 156 -10.44 -16.36 2.57
C GLU A 156 -11.11 -17.39 1.67
N GLU A 157 -11.10 -17.17 0.35
CA GLU A 157 -11.67 -18.08 -0.63
C GLU A 157 -11.04 -19.49 -0.53
N SER A 158 -9.70 -19.57 -0.37
CA SER A 158 -9.03 -20.87 -0.21
C SER A 158 -9.39 -21.62 1.08
N ARG A 159 -9.67 -20.92 2.19
CA ARG A 159 -10.02 -21.56 3.47
C ARG A 159 -11.47 -22.02 3.50
N GLU A 160 -12.38 -21.24 2.95
CA GLU A 160 -13.79 -21.64 2.84
C GLU A 160 -13.93 -22.89 1.96
N ILE A 161 -13.23 -22.93 0.82
CA ILE A 161 -13.22 -24.12 -0.05
C ILE A 161 -12.69 -25.36 0.70
N GLN A 162 -11.63 -25.22 1.50
CA GLN A 162 -11.11 -26.35 2.29
C GLN A 162 -12.08 -26.81 3.38
N TYR A 163 -12.79 -25.90 4.03
CA TYR A 163 -13.78 -26.23 5.05
C TYR A 163 -14.97 -26.98 4.44
N ILE A 164 -15.52 -26.48 3.32
CA ILE A 164 -16.62 -27.12 2.60
C ILE A 164 -16.21 -28.53 2.12
N ALA A 165 -14.99 -28.67 1.59
CA ALA A 165 -14.48 -29.99 1.16
C ALA A 165 -14.34 -30.98 2.33
N TYR A 166 -13.89 -30.51 3.50
CA TYR A 166 -13.78 -31.34 4.70
C TYR A 166 -15.16 -31.75 5.24
N GLU A 167 -16.10 -30.82 5.31
CA GLU A 167 -17.47 -31.09 5.78
C GLU A 167 -18.19 -32.09 4.88
N GLN A 168 -18.00 -31.98 3.56
CA GLN A 168 -18.56 -32.94 2.59
C GLN A 168 -17.90 -34.33 2.67
N HIS A 169 -16.63 -34.42 3.05
CA HIS A 169 -15.99 -35.71 3.34
C HIS A 169 -16.51 -36.31 4.66
N ARG A 170 -16.86 -35.50 5.65
CA ARG A 170 -17.41 -35.99 6.92
C ARG A 170 -18.82 -36.56 6.78
N THR A 171 -19.64 -36.02 5.88
CA THR A 171 -21.03 -36.47 5.66
C THR A 171 -21.17 -37.64 4.69
N SER A 172 -20.08 -38.02 3.99
CA SER A 172 -20.04 -39.12 3.03
C SER A 172 -19.41 -40.41 3.57
N VAL A 173 -18.97 -40.40 4.83
CA VAL A 173 -18.50 -41.55 5.63
C VAL A 173 -19.55 -41.86 6.68
#